data_AF-A0A0F0DJT3-F1
#
_entry.id   AF-A0A0F0DJT3-F1
#
_cell.length_a   1.000
_cell.length_b   1.000
_cell.length_c   1.000
_cell.angle_alpha   90.00
_cell.angle_beta   90.00
_cell.angle_gamma   90.00
#
_symmetry.space_group_name_H-M   'P 1'
#
loop_
_entity.id
_entity.type
_entity.pdbx_description
1 polymer ?
#
loop_
_entity_poly.entity_id
_entity_poly.type
_entity_poly.pdbx_seq_one_letter_code
_entity_poly.pdbx_strand_id
1 'polypeptide(L)'
;MDSRTQTLKLVQKLEEELDQFPLSSVIRSHALLSEQALDAWSDRLRDMGHPGRKYWDHPAELMYDEAGVLLGAMFVLVQAAITETVSIVRRIYELNGQKINKDAVMSLEAELDSKSGLSYVAIANGAANFYKHRFEWQKDWLGSASKQQETTICLVRSVGMRPERDLAENLLCALHAIAKTNGRQRDLANLVVEQWRGRLAIRLRSQFNLS
;
A
#
# COMPACT_ATOMS: atom_id res chain seq x y z
N MET A 1 -14.58 -9.10 -31.40
CA MET A 1 -14.29 -9.84 -30.15
C MET A 1 -15.46 -9.61 -29.21
N ASP A 2 -16.20 -10.65 -28.83
CA ASP A 2 -17.41 -10.51 -27.98
C ASP A 2 -17.06 -10.05 -26.54
N SER A 3 -18.05 -9.49 -25.83
CA SER A 3 -17.89 -8.95 -24.47
C SER A 3 -17.47 -10.01 -23.46
N ARG A 4 -17.90 -11.26 -23.65
CA ARG A 4 -17.54 -12.40 -22.80
C ARG A 4 -16.06 -12.74 -22.90
N THR A 5 -15.51 -12.78 -24.12
CA THR A 5 -14.10 -13.00 -24.42
C THR A 5 -13.24 -11.85 -23.89
N GLN A 6 -13.71 -10.60 -24.00
CA GLN A 6 -13.03 -9.45 -23.39
C GLN A 6 -13.01 -9.57 -21.85
N THR A 7 -14.12 -9.96 -21.24
CA THR A 7 -14.23 -10.13 -19.79
C THR A 7 -13.30 -11.26 -19.31
N LEU A 8 -13.29 -12.41 -19.99
CA LEU A 8 -12.42 -13.53 -19.67
C LEU A 8 -10.94 -13.13 -19.73
N LYS A 9 -10.50 -12.40 -20.78
CA LYS A 9 -9.12 -11.90 -20.87
C LYS A 9 -8.76 -10.95 -19.74
N LEU A 10 -9.69 -10.08 -19.31
CA LEU A 10 -9.43 -9.16 -18.20
C LEU A 10 -9.37 -9.87 -16.86
N VAL A 11 -10.18 -10.91 -16.66
CA VAL A 11 -10.10 -11.77 -15.47
C VAL A 11 -8.80 -12.56 -15.47
N GLN A 12 -8.39 -13.12 -16.61
CA GLN A 12 -7.07 -13.76 -16.77
C GLN A 12 -5.94 -12.79 -16.43
N LYS A 13 -6.02 -11.50 -16.80
CA LYS A 13 -5.03 -10.50 -16.37
C LYS A 13 -4.96 -10.26 -14.86
N LEU A 14 -6.03 -10.55 -14.11
CA LEU A 14 -6.00 -10.53 -12.65
C LEU A 14 -5.36 -11.82 -12.08
N GLU A 15 -5.49 -12.94 -12.80
CA GLU A 15 -4.99 -14.27 -12.42
C GLU A 15 -3.56 -14.55 -12.84
N GLU A 16 -3.10 -13.91 -13.92
CA GLU A 16 -1.73 -13.97 -14.39
C GLU A 16 -0.83 -13.48 -13.24
N GLU A 17 -0.37 -14.45 -12.44
CA GLU A 17 0.73 -14.31 -11.50
C GLU A 17 1.88 -13.74 -12.29
N LEU A 18 2.07 -12.43 -12.14
CA LEU A 18 3.26 -11.58 -12.11
C LEU A 18 4.59 -11.96 -12.79
N ASP A 19 4.79 -13.15 -13.35
CA ASP A 19 5.93 -13.45 -14.21
C ASP A 19 5.99 -12.52 -15.42
N GLN A 20 4.86 -11.88 -15.79
CA GLN A 20 4.79 -10.85 -16.84
C GLN A 20 4.53 -9.42 -16.33
N PHE A 21 4.35 -9.22 -15.01
CA PHE A 21 4.06 -7.89 -14.46
C PHE A 21 5.29 -7.28 -13.77
N PRO A 22 5.96 -6.29 -14.40
CA PRO A 22 7.16 -5.68 -13.82
C PRO A 22 6.89 -5.03 -12.47
N LEU A 23 5.66 -4.57 -12.20
CA LEU A 23 5.39 -3.72 -11.04
C LEU A 23 5.52 -4.47 -9.70
N SER A 24 5.07 -5.72 -9.56
CA SER A 24 5.23 -6.44 -8.30
C SER A 24 6.66 -6.91 -8.07
N SER A 25 7.37 -7.30 -9.13
CA SER A 25 8.81 -7.56 -9.04
C SER A 25 9.58 -6.30 -8.61
N VAL A 26 9.20 -5.13 -9.15
CA VAL A 26 9.73 -3.83 -8.74
C VAL A 26 9.35 -3.49 -7.30
N ILE A 27 8.10 -3.73 -6.86
CA ILE A 27 7.70 -3.52 -5.46
C ILE A 27 8.52 -4.40 -4.52
N ARG A 28 8.72 -5.69 -4.83
CA ARG A 28 9.53 -6.60 -4.00
C ARG A 28 11.00 -6.18 -3.95
N SER A 29 11.55 -5.77 -5.09
CA SER A 29 12.94 -5.27 -5.18
C SER A 29 13.11 -3.98 -4.38
N HIS A 30 12.13 -3.08 -4.47
CA HIS A 30 12.12 -1.83 -3.71
C HIS A 30 11.88 -2.05 -2.21
N ALA A 31 11.08 -3.04 -1.84
CA ALA A 31 10.90 -3.46 -0.46
C ALA A 31 12.19 -4.01 0.14
N LEU A 32 12.97 -4.77 -0.64
CA LEU A 32 14.30 -5.24 -0.23
C LEU A 32 15.26 -4.06 -0.01
N LEU A 33 15.26 -3.04 -0.88
CA LEU A 33 16.05 -1.82 -0.68
C LEU A 33 15.64 -1.08 0.61
N SER A 34 14.33 -1.03 0.88
CA SER A 34 13.81 -0.40 2.11
C SER A 34 14.24 -1.17 3.37
N GLU A 35 14.19 -2.51 3.33
CA GLU A 35 14.69 -3.39 4.40
C GLU A 35 16.19 -3.15 4.63
N GLN A 36 17.00 -3.16 3.58
CA GLN A 36 18.44 -2.93 3.65
C GLN A 36 18.80 -1.55 4.23
N ALA A 37 18.05 -0.51 3.86
CA ALA A 37 18.28 0.83 4.39
C ALA A 37 17.99 0.89 5.90
N LEU A 38 16.91 0.25 6.35
CA LEU A 38 16.56 0.17 7.78
C LEU A 38 17.57 -0.68 8.57
N ASP A 39 18.03 -1.79 8.00
CA ASP A 39 19.06 -2.64 8.62
C ASP A 39 20.38 -1.88 8.75
N ALA A 40 20.83 -1.19 7.68
CA ALA A 40 22.04 -0.38 7.71
C ALA A 40 21.94 0.76 8.75
N TRP A 41 20.78 1.41 8.85
CA TRP A 41 20.54 2.42 9.86
C TRP A 41 20.57 1.83 11.28
N SER A 42 19.94 0.67 11.49
CA SER A 42 19.94 -0.04 12.78
C SER A 42 21.35 -0.45 13.21
N ASP A 43 22.16 -0.94 12.26
CA ASP A 43 23.55 -1.31 12.47
C ASP A 43 24.39 -0.10 12.89
N ARG A 44 24.22 1.05 12.24
CA ARG A 44 24.86 2.30 12.65
C ARG A 44 24.48 2.70 14.07
N LEU A 45 23.18 2.67 14.40
CA LEU A 45 22.74 2.99 15.76
C LEU A 45 23.33 2.02 16.78
N ARG A 46 23.47 0.74 16.44
CA ARG A 46 24.11 -0.26 17.29
C ARG A 46 25.58 0.08 17.54
N ASP A 47 26.32 0.49 16.51
CA ASP A 47 27.73 0.90 16.63
C ASP A 47 27.90 2.14 17.52
N MET A 48 26.89 2.99 17.59
CA MET A 48 26.83 4.15 18.49
C MET A 48 26.31 3.82 19.91
N GLY A 49 25.89 2.57 20.17
CA GLY A 49 25.35 2.13 21.47
C GLY A 49 23.83 2.35 21.65
N HIS A 50 23.05 2.33 20.58
CA HIS A 50 21.61 2.62 20.54
C HIS A 50 21.21 3.93 21.24
N PRO A 51 21.86 5.05 20.87
CA PRO A 51 21.56 6.33 21.49
C PRO A 51 20.11 6.75 21.22
N GLY A 52 19.48 7.40 22.19
CA GLY A 52 18.20 8.08 21.97
C GLY A 52 18.35 9.19 20.93
N ARG A 53 17.27 9.51 20.20
CA ARG A 53 17.29 10.39 19.02
C ARG A 53 18.05 11.70 19.17
N LYS A 54 17.96 12.38 20.32
CA LYS A 54 18.71 13.62 20.59
C LYS A 54 20.24 13.49 20.49
N TYR A 55 20.76 12.27 20.43
CA TYR A 55 22.18 11.93 20.35
C TYR A 55 22.53 11.22 19.03
N TRP A 56 21.61 11.16 18.07
CA TRP A 56 21.93 10.68 16.74
C TRP A 56 22.91 11.65 16.08
N ASP A 57 23.87 11.10 15.35
CA ASP A 57 24.76 11.89 14.54
C ASP A 57 24.10 12.20 13.20
N HIS A 58 24.66 13.17 12.49
CA HIS A 58 24.09 13.62 11.23
C HIS A 58 23.90 12.48 10.21
N PRO A 59 24.85 11.53 10.03
CA PRO A 59 24.62 10.42 9.12
C PRO A 59 23.51 9.46 9.58
N ALA A 60 23.31 9.22 10.88
CA ALA A 60 22.19 8.40 11.35
C ALA A 60 20.83 9.04 11.04
N GLU A 61 20.70 10.36 11.19
CA GLU A 61 19.50 11.11 10.79
C GLU A 61 19.26 10.99 9.26
N LEU A 62 20.31 11.17 8.44
CA LEU A 62 20.19 11.07 6.98
C LEU A 62 19.76 9.66 6.51
N MET A 63 20.34 8.61 7.09
CA MET A 63 19.98 7.23 6.75
C MET A 63 18.52 6.92 7.13
N TYR A 64 18.06 7.48 8.25
CA TYR A 64 16.68 7.32 8.67
C TYR A 64 15.69 8.04 7.75
N ASP A 65 16.02 9.27 7.32
CA ASP A 65 15.24 10.01 6.34
C ASP A 65 15.19 9.28 4.98
N GLU A 66 16.32 8.73 4.53
CA GLU A 66 16.41 7.91 3.32
C GLU A 66 15.51 6.68 3.41
N ALA A 67 15.54 5.95 4.51
CA ALA A 67 14.63 4.81 4.74
C ALA A 67 13.16 5.23 4.67
N GLY A 68 12.81 6.40 5.21
CA GLY A 68 11.46 6.97 5.10
C GLY A 68 11.04 7.26 3.65
N VAL A 69 11.95 7.80 2.83
CA VAL A 69 11.71 8.03 1.40
C VAL A 69 11.51 6.72 0.64
N LEU A 70 12.34 5.71 0.92
CA LEU A 70 12.24 4.39 0.29
C LEU A 70 10.91 3.70 0.65
N LEU A 71 10.52 3.69 1.93
CA LEU A 71 9.21 3.19 2.36
C LEU A 71 8.06 3.94 1.65
N GLY A 72 8.17 5.26 1.51
CA GLY A 72 7.15 6.08 0.87
C GLY A 72 6.98 5.74 -0.60
N ALA A 73 8.08 5.60 -1.32
CA ALA A 73 8.11 5.17 -2.72
C ALA A 73 7.52 3.75 -2.90
N MET A 74 7.80 2.84 -1.97
CA MET A 74 7.21 1.50 -1.97
C MET A 74 5.68 1.55 -1.95
N PHE A 75 5.08 2.35 -1.06
CA PHE A 75 3.63 2.51 -1.00
C PHE A 75 3.04 3.15 -2.25
N VAL A 76 3.77 4.08 -2.90
CA VAL A 76 3.34 4.65 -4.19
C VAL A 76 3.30 3.59 -5.30
N LEU A 77 4.29 2.69 -5.35
CA LEU A 77 4.29 1.58 -6.31
C LEU A 77 3.10 0.63 -6.05
N VAL A 78 2.82 0.30 -4.79
CA VAL A 78 1.63 -0.49 -4.42
C VAL A 78 0.34 0.24 -4.82
N GLN A 79 0.24 1.55 -4.61
CA GLN A 79 -0.92 2.35 -5.02
C GLN A 79 -1.14 2.34 -6.54
N ALA A 80 -0.07 2.32 -7.33
CA ALA A 80 -0.16 2.18 -8.78
C ALA A 80 -0.79 0.83 -9.16
N ALA A 81 -0.34 -0.26 -8.54
CA ALA A 81 -0.91 -1.60 -8.75
C ALA A 81 -2.39 -1.69 -8.31
N ILE A 82 -2.76 -1.02 -7.22
CA ILE A 82 -4.16 -0.89 -6.78
C ILE A 82 -5.00 -0.16 -7.84
N THR A 83 -4.50 0.96 -8.35
CA THR A 83 -5.21 1.80 -9.34
C THR A 83 -5.46 1.04 -10.63
N GLU A 84 -4.48 0.27 -11.08
CA GLU A 84 -4.61 -0.63 -12.22
C GLU A 84 -5.67 -1.70 -11.96
N THR A 85 -5.61 -2.38 -10.81
CA THR A 85 -6.59 -3.40 -10.43
C THR A 85 -8.01 -2.85 -10.47
N VAL A 86 -8.21 -1.66 -9.88
CA VAL A 86 -9.50 -0.96 -9.90
C VAL A 86 -9.97 -0.70 -11.33
N SER A 87 -9.06 -0.30 -12.22
CA SER A 87 -9.38 -0.02 -13.62
C SER A 87 -9.81 -1.27 -14.38
N ILE A 88 -9.11 -2.40 -14.16
CA ILE A 88 -9.46 -3.71 -14.75
C ILE A 88 -10.83 -4.17 -14.26
N VAL A 89 -11.08 -4.15 -12.95
CA VAL A 89 -12.36 -4.60 -12.37
C VAL A 89 -13.52 -3.71 -12.84
N ARG A 90 -13.34 -2.38 -12.83
CA ARG A 90 -14.38 -1.47 -13.33
C ARG A 90 -14.71 -1.76 -14.79
N ARG A 91 -13.69 -2.02 -15.62
CA ARG A 91 -13.91 -2.37 -17.02
C ARG A 91 -14.67 -3.69 -17.19
N ILE A 92 -14.39 -4.69 -16.35
CA ILE A 92 -15.14 -5.95 -16.31
C ILE A 92 -16.63 -5.70 -16.01
N TYR A 93 -16.94 -4.90 -14.98
CA TYR A 93 -18.32 -4.55 -14.65
C TYR A 93 -19.03 -3.82 -15.80
N GLU A 94 -18.36 -2.84 -16.42
CA GLU A 94 -18.90 -2.09 -17.55
C GLU A 94 -19.23 -2.97 -18.76
N LEU A 95 -18.35 -3.93 -19.09
CA LEU A 95 -18.59 -4.89 -20.18
C LEU A 95 -19.78 -5.82 -19.93
N ASN A 96 -20.17 -5.98 -18.66
CA ASN A 96 -21.33 -6.76 -18.24
C ASN A 96 -22.55 -5.88 -17.90
N GLY A 97 -22.54 -4.61 -18.34
CA GLY A 97 -23.68 -3.68 -18.17
C GLY A 97 -23.87 -3.17 -16.74
N GLN A 98 -22.88 -3.35 -15.87
CA GLN A 98 -22.92 -2.92 -14.47
C GLN A 98 -21.98 -1.74 -14.24
N LYS A 99 -22.23 -0.95 -13.18
CA LYS A 99 -21.33 0.10 -12.71
C LYS A 99 -20.92 -0.18 -11.28
N ILE A 100 -19.63 -0.02 -11.00
CA ILE A 100 -19.05 -0.11 -9.65
C ILE A 100 -18.14 1.09 -9.42
N ASN A 101 -18.22 1.71 -8.25
CA ASN A 101 -17.38 2.84 -7.88
C ASN A 101 -16.01 2.35 -7.34
N LYS A 102 -15.03 3.26 -7.29
CA LYS A 102 -13.65 2.94 -6.87
C LYS A 102 -13.60 2.34 -5.45
N ASP A 103 -14.31 2.95 -4.51
CA ASP A 103 -14.24 2.56 -3.10
C ASP A 103 -14.86 1.17 -2.86
N ALA A 104 -15.92 0.85 -3.59
CA ALA A 104 -16.53 -0.48 -3.60
C ALA A 104 -15.57 -1.53 -4.17
N VAL A 105 -14.84 -1.23 -5.25
CA VAL A 105 -13.81 -2.15 -5.76
C VAL A 105 -12.70 -2.35 -4.73
N MET A 106 -12.16 -1.27 -4.15
CA MET A 106 -11.08 -1.34 -3.15
C MET A 106 -11.47 -2.09 -1.87
N SER A 107 -12.78 -2.25 -1.61
CA SER A 107 -13.31 -3.01 -0.48
C SER A 107 -13.65 -4.47 -0.84
N LEU A 108 -13.84 -4.76 -2.13
CA LEU A 108 -14.27 -6.08 -2.62
C LEU A 108 -13.15 -7.10 -2.45
N GLU A 109 -13.40 -8.19 -1.71
CA GLU A 109 -12.40 -9.25 -1.43
C GLU A 109 -11.09 -8.77 -0.79
N ALA A 110 -11.08 -7.57 -0.21
CA ALA A 110 -9.90 -6.99 0.40
C ALA A 110 -9.70 -7.56 1.81
N GLU A 111 -8.48 -8.00 2.12
CA GLU A 111 -8.12 -8.50 3.45
C GLU A 111 -8.19 -7.35 4.47
N LEU A 112 -8.72 -7.62 5.67
CA LEU A 112 -8.89 -6.63 6.72
C LEU A 112 -7.82 -6.77 7.81
N ASP A 113 -7.30 -5.64 8.27
CA ASP A 113 -6.56 -5.57 9.51
C ASP A 113 -7.52 -5.79 10.69
N SER A 114 -7.23 -6.79 11.52
CA SER A 114 -8.05 -7.14 12.68
C SER A 114 -8.13 -6.04 13.74
N LYS A 115 -7.15 -5.12 13.78
CA LYS A 115 -7.09 -4.07 14.81
C LYS A 115 -7.87 -2.82 14.41
N SER A 116 -7.65 -2.31 13.21
CA SER A 116 -8.30 -1.09 12.70
C SER A 116 -9.61 -1.36 11.96
N GLY A 117 -9.84 -2.60 11.51
CA GLY A 117 -10.96 -2.96 10.63
C GLY A 117 -10.83 -2.44 9.20
N LEU A 118 -9.71 -1.78 8.86
CA LEU A 118 -9.44 -1.28 7.53
C LEU A 118 -8.89 -2.37 6.62
N SER A 119 -9.18 -2.28 5.32
CA SER A 119 -8.56 -3.19 4.36
C SER A 119 -7.10 -2.84 4.11
N TYR A 120 -6.26 -3.84 3.83
CA TYR A 120 -4.85 -3.62 3.48
C TYR A 120 -4.67 -2.71 2.26
N VAL A 121 -5.61 -2.80 1.31
CA VAL A 121 -5.70 -1.91 0.15
C VAL A 121 -5.93 -0.45 0.59
N ALA A 122 -6.85 -0.23 1.53
CA ALA A 122 -7.14 1.10 2.06
C ALA A 122 -5.94 1.67 2.85
N ILE A 123 -5.29 0.85 3.68
CA ILE A 123 -4.09 1.24 4.44
C ILE A 123 -2.95 1.63 3.51
N ALA A 124 -2.63 0.80 2.51
CA ALA A 124 -1.56 1.07 1.55
C ALA A 124 -1.83 2.34 0.72
N ASN A 125 -3.07 2.51 0.25
CA ASN A 125 -3.47 3.71 -0.48
C ASN A 125 -3.43 4.98 0.41
N GLY A 126 -3.80 4.85 1.69
CA GLY A 126 -3.71 5.93 2.68
C GLY A 126 -2.26 6.34 2.95
N ALA A 127 -1.37 5.37 3.15
CA ALA A 127 0.07 5.60 3.36
C ALA A 127 0.73 6.28 2.14
N ALA A 128 0.39 5.85 0.92
CA ALA A 128 0.85 6.49 -0.30
C ALA A 128 0.37 7.94 -0.42
N ASN A 129 -0.90 8.21 -0.09
CA ASN A 129 -1.44 9.57 -0.09
C ASN A 129 -0.79 10.46 0.98
N PHE A 130 -0.58 9.93 2.19
CA PHE A 130 0.20 10.62 3.20
C PHE A 130 1.59 10.99 2.66
N TYR A 131 2.33 10.02 2.12
CA TYR A 131 3.68 10.27 1.62
C TYR A 131 3.73 11.42 0.58
N LYS A 132 2.83 11.39 -0.41
CA LYS A 132 2.76 12.39 -1.49
C LYS A 132 2.34 13.78 -1.01
N HIS A 133 1.41 13.86 -0.07
CA HIS A 133 0.72 15.10 0.29
C HIS A 133 1.03 15.63 1.69
N ARG A 134 1.88 14.96 2.48
CA ARG A 134 2.17 15.35 3.88
C ARG A 134 2.61 16.80 4.05
N PHE A 135 3.26 17.38 3.04
CA PHE A 135 3.73 18.76 3.06
C PHE A 135 2.59 19.79 2.98
N GLU A 136 1.42 19.36 2.51
CA GLU A 136 0.20 20.16 2.44
C GLU A 136 -0.62 20.08 3.75
N TRP A 137 -0.20 19.23 4.70
CA TRP A 137 -0.94 18.99 5.93
C TRP A 137 -0.53 19.99 7.01
N GLN A 138 -1.51 20.45 7.78
CA GLN A 138 -1.24 21.24 8.98
C GLN A 138 -0.44 20.41 9.97
N LYS A 139 0.45 21.03 10.75
CA LYS A 139 1.41 20.31 11.61
C LYS A 139 0.76 19.35 12.61
N ASP A 140 -0.42 19.67 13.11
CA ASP A 140 -1.18 18.90 14.10
C ASP A 140 -2.18 17.92 13.45
N TRP A 141 -2.30 17.95 12.12
CA TRP A 141 -3.34 17.26 11.35
C TRP A 141 -4.76 17.60 11.87
N LEU A 142 -4.97 18.80 12.43
CA LEU A 142 -6.25 19.30 12.92
C LEU A 142 -6.85 20.32 11.95
N GLY A 143 -7.35 19.80 10.84
CA GLY A 143 -7.91 20.60 9.76
C GLY A 143 -7.55 19.96 8.43
N SER A 144 -8.34 20.28 7.40
CA SER A 144 -8.08 19.79 6.05
C SER A 144 -8.41 20.87 5.03
N ALA A 145 -7.60 20.96 3.98
CA ALA A 145 -7.92 21.77 2.81
C ALA A 145 -8.97 21.08 1.92
N SER A 146 -9.20 19.78 2.11
CA SER A 146 -10.17 18.99 1.34
C SER A 146 -10.71 17.78 2.09
N LYS A 147 -11.91 17.35 1.71
CA LYS A 147 -12.54 16.11 2.21
C LYS A 147 -11.67 14.86 2.01
N GLN A 148 -10.90 14.82 0.92
CA GLN A 148 -9.98 13.71 0.64
C GLN A 148 -8.82 13.67 1.64
N GLN A 149 -8.28 14.83 1.98
CA GLN A 149 -7.25 14.96 2.99
C GLN A 149 -7.79 14.54 4.36
N GLU A 150 -8.98 15.02 4.75
CA GLU A 150 -9.63 14.62 6.01
C GLU A 150 -9.82 13.11 6.10
N THR A 151 -10.34 12.49 5.04
CA THR A 151 -10.54 11.04 4.96
C THR A 151 -9.21 10.29 5.10
N THR A 152 -8.15 10.79 4.45
CA THR A 152 -6.82 10.19 4.55
C THR A 152 -6.25 10.33 5.96
N ILE A 153 -6.37 11.51 6.59
CA ILE A 153 -5.94 11.76 7.99
C ILE A 153 -6.63 10.80 8.95
N CYS A 154 -7.95 10.66 8.87
CA CYS A 154 -8.73 9.76 9.72
C CYS A 154 -8.28 8.30 9.54
N LEU A 155 -8.08 7.87 8.30
CA LEU A 155 -7.60 6.53 7.97
C LEU A 155 -6.21 6.28 8.56
N VAL A 156 -5.24 7.15 8.29
CA VAL A 156 -3.85 6.93 8.73
C VAL A 156 -3.73 7.00 10.26
N ARG A 157 -4.53 7.83 10.93
CA ARG A 157 -4.58 7.87 12.41
C ARG A 157 -5.06 6.54 13.00
N SER A 158 -6.02 5.87 12.36
CA SER A 158 -6.54 4.58 12.86
C SER A 158 -5.51 3.44 12.80
N VAL A 159 -4.50 3.53 11.92
CA VAL A 159 -3.36 2.60 11.87
C VAL A 159 -2.18 3.06 12.72
N GLY A 160 -2.37 4.10 13.53
CA GLY A 160 -1.39 4.57 14.50
C GLY A 160 -0.40 5.61 13.98
N MET A 161 -0.58 6.14 12.76
CA MET A 161 0.21 7.28 12.27
C MET A 161 -0.20 8.55 13.02
N ARG A 162 0.77 9.44 13.27
CA ARG A 162 0.59 10.65 14.08
C ARG A 162 1.47 11.82 13.61
N PRO A 163 1.04 13.07 13.83
CA PRO A 163 1.80 14.26 13.44
C PRO A 163 3.15 14.38 14.15
N GLU A 164 3.27 13.85 15.37
CA GLU A 164 4.51 13.93 16.16
C GLU A 164 5.58 12.92 15.71
N ARG A 165 5.22 12.02 14.79
CA ARG A 165 6.12 10.99 14.26
C ARG A 165 6.75 11.43 12.96
N ASP A 166 7.97 10.96 12.71
CA ASP A 166 8.63 11.23 11.44
C ASP A 166 7.98 10.48 10.28
N LEU A 167 8.47 10.78 9.08
CA LEU A 167 8.09 10.08 7.86
C LEU A 167 8.26 8.57 7.99
N ALA A 168 9.45 8.09 8.36
CA ALA A 168 9.76 6.66 8.42
C ALA A 168 8.90 5.95 9.48
N GLU A 169 8.83 6.49 10.69
CA GLU A 169 7.95 6.00 11.77
C GLU A 169 6.49 5.86 11.34
N ASN A 170 5.94 6.90 10.70
CA ASN A 170 4.56 6.87 10.22
C ASN A 170 4.36 5.78 9.16
N LEU A 171 5.25 5.67 8.19
CA LEU A 171 5.15 4.64 7.15
C LEU A 171 5.35 3.22 7.69
N LEU A 172 6.22 3.04 8.69
CA LEU A 172 6.38 1.80 9.43
C LEU A 172 5.09 1.40 10.16
N CYS A 173 4.30 2.34 10.66
CA CYS A 173 2.99 2.02 11.27
C CYS A 173 2.02 1.42 10.25
N ALA A 174 1.91 2.03 9.06
CA ALA A 174 1.09 1.50 8.00
C ALA A 174 1.57 0.12 7.55
N LEU A 175 2.88 -0.06 7.42
CA LEU A 175 3.49 -1.33 7.07
C LEU A 175 3.19 -2.41 8.13
N HIS A 176 3.40 -2.13 9.41
CA HIS A 176 3.11 -3.07 10.50
C HIS A 176 1.62 -3.43 10.58
N ALA A 177 0.73 -2.50 10.25
CA ALA A 177 -0.71 -2.77 10.19
C ALA A 177 -1.07 -3.78 9.08
N ILE A 178 -0.30 -3.80 7.97
CA ILE A 178 -0.50 -4.74 6.86
C ILE A 178 0.22 -6.07 7.10
N ALA A 179 1.49 -6.01 7.46
CA ALA A 179 2.36 -7.18 7.55
C ALA A 179 2.11 -8.03 8.81
N LYS A 180 1.36 -7.51 9.80
CA LYS A 180 1.31 -8.05 11.17
C LYS A 180 2.73 -8.13 11.77
N THR A 181 2.86 -8.50 13.05
CA THR A 181 4.14 -8.45 13.78
C THR A 181 5.27 -9.32 13.17
N ASN A 182 4.96 -10.21 12.22
CA ASN A 182 5.89 -11.19 11.64
C ASN A 182 6.04 -11.13 10.11
N GLY A 183 5.31 -10.25 9.41
CA GLY A 183 5.42 -10.13 7.95
C GLY A 183 6.62 -9.29 7.58
N ARG A 184 7.35 -9.71 6.54
CA ARG A 184 8.50 -8.95 6.02
C ARG A 184 8.00 -7.86 5.07
N GLN A 185 8.74 -6.77 4.91
CA GLN A 185 8.31 -5.67 4.04
C GLN A 185 8.15 -6.13 2.59
N ARG A 186 8.99 -7.08 2.18
CA ARG A 186 8.90 -7.75 0.88
C ARG A 186 7.56 -8.47 0.61
N ASP A 187 6.80 -8.79 1.65
CA ASP A 187 5.51 -9.47 1.52
C ASP A 187 4.37 -8.48 1.18
N LEU A 188 4.64 -7.16 1.20
CA LEU A 188 3.63 -6.12 0.97
C LEU A 188 2.93 -6.27 -0.39
N ALA A 189 3.67 -6.54 -1.46
CA ALA A 189 3.10 -6.78 -2.80
C ALA A 189 2.14 -7.98 -2.78
N ASN A 190 2.56 -9.07 -2.13
CA ASN A 190 1.78 -10.28 -2.02
C ASN A 190 0.48 -10.04 -1.23
N LEU A 191 0.59 -9.45 -0.04
CA LEU A 191 -0.53 -9.25 0.89
C LEU A 191 -1.57 -8.25 0.36
N VAL A 192 -1.11 -7.15 -0.26
CA VAL A 192 -2.01 -6.06 -0.67
C VAL A 192 -2.57 -6.28 -2.07
N VAL A 193 -1.76 -6.78 -3.00
CA VAL A 193 -2.09 -6.80 -4.43
C VAL A 193 -2.35 -8.21 -4.91
N GLU A 194 -1.42 -9.15 -4.71
CA GLU A 194 -1.46 -10.46 -5.36
C GLU A 194 -2.63 -11.30 -4.87
N GLN A 195 -2.71 -11.48 -3.55
CA GLN A 195 -3.81 -12.23 -2.95
C GLN A 195 -5.15 -11.55 -3.21
N TRP A 196 -5.18 -10.22 -3.20
CA TRP A 196 -6.40 -9.46 -3.49
C TRP A 196 -6.87 -9.66 -4.94
N ARG A 197 -5.97 -9.57 -5.91
CA ARG A 197 -6.25 -9.85 -7.33
C ARG A 197 -6.72 -11.29 -7.54
N GLY A 198 -6.07 -12.27 -6.90
CA GLY A 198 -6.47 -13.67 -6.97
C GLY A 198 -7.90 -13.90 -6.46
N ARG A 199 -8.24 -13.35 -5.27
CA ARG A 199 -9.61 -13.44 -4.74
C ARG A 199 -10.64 -12.73 -5.62
N LEU A 200 -10.29 -11.55 -6.14
CA LEU A 200 -11.14 -10.83 -7.09
C LEU A 200 -11.40 -11.66 -8.34
N ALA A 201 -10.37 -12.28 -8.92
CA ALA A 201 -10.52 -13.08 -10.12
C ALA A 201 -11.49 -14.26 -9.92
N ILE A 202 -11.31 -15.03 -8.84
CA ILE A 202 -12.18 -16.14 -8.47
C ILE A 202 -13.64 -15.67 -8.36
N ARG A 203 -13.86 -14.56 -7.64
CA ARG A 203 -15.19 -13.97 -7.50
C ARG A 203 -15.78 -13.57 -8.85
N LEU A 204 -15.01 -12.88 -9.69
CA LEU A 204 -15.48 -12.37 -10.99
C LEU A 204 -15.79 -13.50 -11.96
N ARG A 205 -15.04 -14.61 -11.92
CA ARG A 205 -15.38 -15.83 -12.68
C ARG A 205 -16.73 -16.38 -12.29
N SER A 206 -16.98 -16.53 -11.00
CA SER A 206 -18.25 -17.01 -10.48
C SER A 206 -19.40 -16.04 -10.82
N GLN A 207 -19.19 -14.73 -10.65
CA GLN A 207 -20.23 -13.72 -10.84
C GLN A 207 -20.68 -13.58 -12.30
N PHE A 208 -19.75 -13.71 -13.25
CA PHE A 208 -20.03 -13.54 -14.69
C PHE A 208 -20.05 -14.87 -15.47
N ASN A 209 -20.10 -16.01 -14.77
CA ASN A 209 -20.15 -17.36 -15.36
C ASN A 209 -19.03 -17.59 -16.40
N LEU A 210 -17.80 -17.23 -16.03
CA LEU A 210 -16.61 -17.36 -16.85
C LEU A 210 -15.89 -18.68 -16.48
N SER A 211 -16.24 -19.75 -17.20
CA SER A 211 -15.51 -21.03 -17.22
C SER A 211 -14.18 -20.87 -17.94
#